data_AF-A0AA96N0X3-F1
#
_entry.id   AF-A0AA96N0X3-F1
#
_cell.length_a   1.000
_cell.length_b   1.000
_cell.length_c   1.000
_cell.angle_alpha   90.00
_cell.angle_beta   90.00
_cell.angle_gamma   90.00
#
_symmetry.space_group_name_H-M   'P 1'
#
loop_
_entity.id
_entity.type
_entity.pdbx_description
1 polymer ?
#
loop_
_entity_poly.entity_id
_entity_poly.type
_entity_poly.pdbx_seq_one_letter_code
_entity_poly.pdbx_strand_id
1 'polypeptide(L)' 'MTNGAQLSSEQLNAIRFAQHNFLKHAALELHYERLKLANASDHQKYYQYAELQYFHKSRAIHFKGQFSADSFM' A
#
# COMPACT_ATOMS: atom_id res chain seq x y z
N MET A 1 -8.35 35.10 5.36
CA MET A 1 -9.40 34.16 4.94
C MET A 1 -8.74 33.18 3.99
N THR A 2 -8.28 32.04 4.49
CA THR A 2 -7.64 31.02 3.65
C THR A 2 -8.74 30.29 2.89
N ASN A 3 -8.83 30.54 1.59
CA ASN A 3 -9.65 29.74 0.69
C ASN A 3 -9.07 28.33 0.68
N GLY A 4 -9.57 27.46 1.57
CA GLY A 4 -9.31 26.03 1.48
C GLY A 4 -9.89 25.57 0.16
N ALA A 5 -9.03 25.28 -0.82
CA ALA A 5 -9.45 24.78 -2.11
C ALA A 5 -10.25 23.49 -1.88
N GLN A 6 -11.55 23.52 -2.16
CA GLN A 6 -12.37 22.31 -2.10
C GLN A 6 -11.87 21.36 -3.19
N LEU A 7 -11.47 20.16 -2.78
CA LEU A 7 -11.14 19.08 -3.70
C LEU A 7 -12.35 18.76 -4.57
N SER A 8 -12.12 18.56 -5.86
CA SER A 8 -13.14 18.10 -6.78
C SER A 8 -13.60 16.68 -6.40
N SER A 9 -14.80 16.30 -6.84
CA SER A 9 -15.31 14.93 -6.66
C SER A 9 -14.37 13.87 -7.25
N GLU A 10 -13.73 14.17 -8.37
CA GLU A 10 -12.74 13.31 -9.02
C GLU A 10 -11.48 13.15 -8.17
N GLN A 11 -10.96 14.24 -7.59
CA GLN A 11 -9.81 14.21 -6.68
C GLN A 11 -10.12 13.38 -5.43
N LEU A 12 -11.30 13.56 -4.83
CA LEU A 12 -11.74 12.76 -3.69
C LEU A 12 -11.87 11.27 -4.03
N ASN A 13 -12.39 10.95 -5.22
CA ASN A 13 -12.48 9.56 -5.68
C ASN A 13 -11.10 8.94 -5.92
N ALA A 14 -10.15 9.70 -6.49
CA ALA A 14 -8.78 9.26 -6.67
C ALA A 14 -8.08 8.99 -5.32
N ILE A 15 -8.26 9.87 -4.33
CA ILE A 15 -7.74 9.69 -2.97
C ILE A 15 -8.33 8.43 -2.33
N ARG A 16 -9.65 8.24 -2.40
CA ARG A 16 -10.33 7.05 -1.85
C ARG A 16 -9.82 5.77 -2.52
N PHE A 17 -9.65 5.80 -3.83
CA PHE A 17 -9.09 4.66 -4.58
C PHE A 17 -7.66 4.34 -4.12
N ALA A 18 -6.81 5.35 -3.96
CA ALA A 18 -5.44 5.18 -3.49
C ALA A 18 -5.40 4.65 -2.06
N GLN A 19 -6.23 5.19 -1.16
CA GLN A 19 -6.35 4.72 0.24
C GLN A 19 -6.80 3.25 0.29
N HIS A 20 -7.83 2.88 -0.47
CA HIS A 20 -8.30 1.50 -0.54
C HIS A 20 -7.20 0.55 -1.01
N ASN A 21 -6.48 0.91 -2.06
CA ASN A 21 -5.39 0.09 -2.57
C ASN A 21 -4.19 0.03 -1.61
N PHE A 22 -3.86 1.12 -0.91
CA PHE A 22 -2.86 1.10 0.15
C PHE A 22 -3.21 0.06 1.21
N LEU A 23 -4.43 0.10 1.74
CA LEU A 23 -4.87 -0.85 2.78
C LEU A 23 -4.82 -2.29 2.27
N LYS A 24 -5.29 -2.53 1.04
CA LYS A 24 -5.20 -3.85 0.39
C LYS A 24 -3.77 -4.36 0.31
N HIS A 25 -2.85 -3.55 -0.22
CA HIS A 25 -1.46 -3.97 -0.40
C HIS A 25 -0.70 -4.07 0.93
N ALA A 26 -0.98 -3.22 1.91
CA ALA A 26 -0.41 -3.32 3.25
C ALA A 26 -0.85 -4.62 3.97
N ALA A 27 -2.12 -4.99 3.85
CA ALA A 27 -2.61 -6.25 4.41
C ALA A 27 -1.97 -7.48 3.74
N LEU A 28 -1.79 -7.44 2.42
CA LEU A 28 -1.14 -8.54 1.68
C LEU A 28 0.36 -8.64 1.98
N GLU A 29 1.05 -7.52 2.18
CA GLU A 29 2.45 -7.51 2.61
C GLU A 29 2.64 -8.27 3.92
N LEU A 30 1.84 -7.96 4.95
CA LEU A 30 1.84 -8.67 6.23
C LEU A 30 1.45 -10.14 6.08
N HIS A 31 0.50 -10.45 5.20
CA HIS A 31 0.09 -11.83 4.94
C HIS A 31 1.25 -12.66 4.37
N TYR A 32 1.95 -12.14 3.36
CA TYR A 32 3.08 -12.83 2.76
C TYR A 32 4.31 -12.86 3.67
N GLU A 33 4.50 -11.87 4.54
CA GLU A 33 5.50 -11.96 5.59
C GLU A 33 5.26 -13.17 6.51
N ARG A 34 4.02 -13.37 6.96
CA ARG A 34 3.64 -14.52 7.79
C ARG A 34 3.84 -15.85 7.06
N LEU A 35 3.45 -15.93 5.78
CA LEU A 35 3.67 -17.14 4.97
C LEU A 35 5.14 -17.42 4.75
N LYS A 36 5.96 -16.39 4.46
CA LYS A 36 7.42 -16.49 4.35
C LYS A 36 8.02 -17.07 5.62
N LEU A 37 7.66 -16.52 6.79
CA LEU A 37 8.16 -17.00 8.09
C LEU A 37 7.67 -18.41 8.42
N ALA A 38 6.42 -18.73 8.12
CA ALA A 38 5.86 -20.07 8.32
C ALA A 38 6.53 -21.14 7.43
N ASN A 39 7.13 -20.74 6.30
CA ASN A 39 7.81 -21.62 5.36
C ASN A 39 9.35 -21.40 5.38
N ALA A 40 9.91 -20.92 6.49
CA ALA A 40 11.34 -20.64 6.60
C ALA A 40 12.26 -21.86 6.33
N SER A 41 11.74 -23.07 6.53
CA SER A 41 12.45 -24.34 6.23
C SER A 41 12.33 -24.80 4.79
N ASP A 42 11.42 -24.23 3.99
CA ASP A 42 11.18 -24.57 2.59
C ASP A 42 11.66 -23.39 1.73
N HIS A 43 12.91 -23.47 1.27
CA HIS A 43 13.57 -22.37 0.55
C HIS A 43 12.79 -21.91 -0.69
N GLN A 44 12.17 -22.82 -1.43
CA GLN A 44 11.43 -22.47 -2.63
C GLN A 44 10.20 -21.62 -2.29
N LYS A 45 9.39 -22.05 -1.32
CA LYS A 45 8.24 -21.27 -0.87
C LYS A 45 8.64 -19.99 -0.16
N TYR A 46 9.71 -20.03 0.63
CA TYR A 46 10.25 -18.86 1.31
C TYR A 46 10.53 -17.73 0.31
N TYR A 47 11.28 -18.00 -0.77
CA TYR A 47 11.61 -16.99 -1.76
C TYR A 47 10.38 -16.54 -2.57
N GLN A 48 9.48 -17.46 -2.91
CA GLN A 48 8.21 -17.10 -3.56
C GLN A 48 7.40 -16.11 -2.72
N TYR A 49 7.28 -16.35 -1.41
CA TYR A 49 6.56 -15.42 -0.52
C TYR A 49 7.34 -14.13 -0.26
N ALA A 50 8.67 -14.18 -0.25
CA ALA A 50 9.50 -12.98 -0.14
C ALA A 50 9.31 -12.02 -1.32
N GLU A 51 9.23 -12.55 -2.55
CA GLU A 51 8.95 -11.76 -3.76
C GLU A 51 7.56 -11.10 -3.69
N LEU A 52 6.54 -11.86 -3.27
CA LEU A 52 5.19 -11.34 -3.09
C LEU A 52 5.14 -10.27 -1.99
N GLN A 53 5.77 -10.49 -0.84
CA GLN A 53 5.89 -9.48 0.21
C GLN A 53 6.51 -8.19 -0.35
N TYR A 54 7.63 -8.30 -1.07
CA TYR A 54 8.32 -7.15 -1.64
C TYR A 54 7.43 -6.38 -2.64
N PHE A 55 6.75 -7.09 -3.54
CA PHE A 55 5.81 -6.48 -4.47
C PHE A 55 4.70 -5.71 -3.75
N HIS A 56 4.05 -6.34 -2.77
CA HIS A 56 2.96 -5.70 -2.03
C HIS A 56 3.44 -4.52 -1.18
N LYS A 57 4.64 -4.61 -0.60
CA LYS A 57 5.30 -3.49 0.10
C LYS A 57 5.52 -2.29 -0.81
N SER A 58 6.08 -2.53 -2.00
CA SER A 58 6.32 -1.49 -3.01
C SER A 58 5.01 -0.81 -3.44
N ARG A 59 3.97 -1.59 -3.73
CA ARG A 59 2.65 -1.06 -4.10
C ARG A 59 2.00 -0.26 -2.97
N ALA A 60 2.10 -0.71 -1.72
CA ALA A 60 1.60 0.05 -0.57
C ALA A 60 2.28 1.42 -0.46
N ILE A 61 3.61 1.48 -0.61
CA ILE A 61 4.37 2.75 -0.60
C ILE A 61 3.91 3.67 -1.75
N HIS A 62 3.77 3.12 -2.95
CA HIS A 62 3.29 3.85 -4.12
C HIS A 62 1.93 4.51 -3.88
N PHE A 63 0.94 3.74 -3.42
CA PHE A 63 -0.40 4.27 -3.16
C PHE A 63 -0.43 5.24 -1.98
N LYS A 64 0.37 4.99 -0.93
CA LYS A 64 0.51 5.91 0.20
C LYS A 64 0.97 7.30 -0.27
N GLY A 65 1.94 7.35 -1.20
CA GLY A 65 2.43 8.61 -1.76
C GLY A 65 1.35 9.44 -2.46
N GLN A 66 0.33 8.81 -3.04
CA GLN A 66 -0.73 9.49 -3.81
C GLN A 66 -1.73 10.28 -2.96
N PHE A 67 -1.84 9.98 -1.65
CA PHE A 67 -2.75 10.71 -0.75
C PHE A 67 -2.05 11.31 0.48
N SER A 68 -0.75 11.03 0.67
CA SER A 68 0.03 11.63 1.77
C SER A 68 0.62 13.00 1.39
N ALA A 69 0.58 13.38 0.11
CA ALA A 69 1.08 14.67 -0.39
C ALA A 69 0.24 15.87 0.11
N ASP A 70 -0.96 15.63 0.63
CA ASP A 70 -1.90 16.67 1.09
C ASP A 70 -1.70 17.10 2.57
N SER A 71 -0.72 16.56 3.30
CA SER A 71 -0.46 16.98 4.71
C SER A 71 0.53 18.14 4.88
N PHE A 72 0.99 18.78 3.80
CA PHE A 72 2.02 19.85 3.85
C PHE A 72 1.63 21.18 3.16
N MET A 73 0.35 21.40 2.87
CA MET A 73 -0.18 22.69 2.40
C MET A 73 -1.29 23.16 3.34
#